data_AF-A0A2D5X888-F1
#
_entry.id   AF-A0A2D5X888-F1
#
_cell.length_a   1.000
_cell.length_b   1.000
_cell.length_c   1.000
_cell.angle_alpha   90.00
_cell.angle_beta   90.00
_cell.angle_gamma   90.00
#
_symmetry.space_group_name_H-M   'P 1'
#
loop_
_entity.id
_entity.type
_entity.pdbx_description
1 polymer ?
#
loop_
_entity_poly.entity_id
_entity_poly.type
_entity_poly.pdbx_seq_one_letter_code
_entity_poly.pdbx_strand_id
1 'polypeptide(L)'
;MLYKTIEDGGGLKVAFSADGIRWNPHSETILPGVFDTCNVALWDGERYAAYVRINQRPRKRYRAVGRTESEDFVHWSVPTIVLKPDERDPEDADLYTSAAFRYTEADSAYFMLPSLFDWRTGQLEPQLATSRDNVNWRRAGQRQAIIPLGAPDSFEAEELMVGAPPVVRGDRILIYYHGDNRPHWGGGGQAFEWRSGIGLATLRLDGFISISADATWGEVRVEIVDDTGAAL
;
A
#
# COMPACT_ATOMS: atom_id res chain seq x y z
N MET A 1 -15.32 8.29 3.87
CA MET A 1 -14.78 7.12 3.13
C MET A 1 -14.59 7.48 1.68
N LEU A 2 -13.42 7.18 1.11
CA LEU A 2 -13.22 7.19 -0.35
C LEU A 2 -13.68 5.85 -0.94
N TYR A 3 -14.41 5.89 -2.04
CA TYR A 3 -14.76 4.69 -2.79
C TYR A 3 -14.72 4.94 -4.30
N LYS A 4 -14.35 3.91 -5.05
CA LYS A 4 -14.34 3.96 -6.51
C LYS A 4 -15.76 3.86 -7.05
N THR A 5 -16.03 4.53 -8.16
CA THR A 5 -17.23 4.29 -8.98
C THR A 5 -16.87 3.86 -10.39
N ILE A 6 -17.80 3.12 -11.02
CA ILE A 6 -17.71 2.67 -12.41
C ILE A 6 -18.67 3.44 -13.34
N GLU A 7 -19.44 4.38 -12.80
CA GLU A 7 -20.39 5.23 -13.52
C GLU A 7 -19.68 6.48 -14.10
N ASP A 8 -20.22 7.07 -15.17
CA ASP A 8 -19.84 8.36 -15.77
C ASP A 8 -18.32 8.63 -15.92
N GLY A 9 -17.61 7.70 -16.57
CA GLY A 9 -16.16 7.86 -16.85
C GLY A 9 -15.23 7.43 -15.71
N GLY A 10 -15.79 6.98 -14.58
CA GLY A 10 -15.07 6.45 -13.43
C GLY A 10 -14.42 7.53 -12.56
N GLY A 11 -13.87 7.11 -11.42
CA GLY A 11 -13.17 8.00 -10.50
C GLY A 11 -13.42 7.64 -9.05
N LEU A 12 -13.02 8.55 -8.15
CA LEU A 12 -13.33 8.46 -6.73
C LEU A 12 -14.57 9.29 -6.39
N LYS A 13 -15.39 8.74 -5.50
CA LYS A 13 -16.44 9.45 -4.76
C LYS A 13 -16.15 9.34 -3.27
N VAL A 14 -16.84 10.18 -2.50
CA VAL A 14 -16.82 10.14 -1.04
C VAL A 14 -18.20 9.95 -0.47
N ALA A 15 -18.26 9.30 0.68
CA ALA A 15 -19.43 9.26 1.53
C ALA A 15 -19.01 9.61 2.97
N PHE A 16 -19.89 10.31 3.67
CA PHE A 16 -19.67 10.78 5.03
C PHE A 16 -20.64 10.10 5.99
N SER A 17 -20.14 9.73 7.16
CA SER A 17 -20.92 9.12 8.22
C SER A 17 -20.35 9.53 9.57
N ALA A 18 -21.21 10.02 10.46
CA ALA A 18 -20.81 10.37 11.83
C ALA A 18 -20.85 9.15 12.77
N ASP A 19 -21.64 8.12 12.44
CA ASP A 19 -21.85 6.92 13.26
C ASP A 19 -21.22 5.66 12.67
N GLY A 20 -20.66 5.74 11.45
CA GLY A 20 -20.11 4.61 10.71
C GLY A 20 -21.16 3.65 10.14
N ILE A 21 -22.45 3.90 10.36
CA ILE A 21 -23.56 3.02 9.99
C ILE A 21 -24.38 3.65 8.86
N ARG A 22 -24.71 4.93 8.99
CA ARG A 22 -25.51 5.70 8.01
C ARG A 22 -24.59 6.56 7.17
N TRP A 23 -24.55 6.27 5.87
CA TRP A 23 -23.63 6.91 4.94
C TRP A 23 -24.37 7.86 3.99
N ASN A 24 -23.92 9.11 3.94
CA ASN A 24 -24.40 10.13 3.01
C ASN A 24 -23.39 10.27 1.86
N PRO A 25 -23.68 9.73 0.67
CA PRO A 25 -22.79 9.87 -0.47
C PRO A 25 -22.79 11.31 -1.00
N HIS A 26 -21.61 11.80 -1.38
CA HIS A 26 -21.48 13.02 -2.16
C HIS A 26 -21.99 12.75 -3.58
N SER A 27 -22.74 13.71 -4.15
CA SER A 27 -23.40 13.53 -5.46
C SER A 27 -22.39 13.39 -6.60
N GLU A 28 -21.29 14.14 -6.51
CA GLU A 28 -20.31 14.27 -7.59
C GLU A 28 -19.09 13.37 -7.40
N THR A 29 -18.45 13.03 -8.52
CA THR A 29 -17.11 12.44 -8.58
C THR A 29 -16.09 13.49 -8.16
N ILE A 30 -15.41 13.25 -7.04
CA ILE A 30 -14.44 14.18 -6.44
C ILE A 30 -13.06 14.13 -7.12
N LEU A 31 -12.76 13.02 -7.78
CA LEU A 31 -11.51 12.84 -8.52
C LEU A 31 -11.74 11.95 -9.73
N PRO A 32 -11.88 12.51 -10.94
CA PRO A 32 -12.03 11.74 -12.17
C PRO A 32 -10.75 10.95 -12.50
N GLY A 33 -10.90 9.72 -12.98
CA GLY A 33 -9.75 8.89 -13.39
C GLY A 33 -9.91 7.40 -13.13
N VAL A 34 -8.83 6.65 -13.31
CA VAL A 34 -8.82 5.18 -13.17
C VAL A 34 -8.03 4.76 -11.93
N PHE A 35 -8.70 4.80 -10.79
CA PHE A 35 -8.13 4.50 -9.47
C PHE A 35 -8.53 3.10 -8.97
N ASP A 36 -8.25 2.10 -9.81
CA ASP A 36 -8.69 0.71 -9.63
C ASP A 36 -7.80 -0.08 -8.66
N THR A 37 -7.95 0.20 -7.37
CA THR A 37 -7.26 -0.44 -6.23
C THR A 37 -7.96 -0.07 -4.92
N CYS A 38 -7.50 -0.60 -3.78
CA CYS A 38 -7.72 0.01 -2.47
C CYS A 38 -7.03 1.38 -2.40
N ASN A 39 -7.82 2.45 -2.32
CA ASN A 39 -7.33 3.82 -2.16
C ASN A 39 -7.49 4.23 -0.69
N VAL A 40 -6.41 4.69 -0.07
CA VAL A 40 -6.38 5.04 1.35
C VAL A 40 -6.21 6.54 1.49
N ALA A 41 -7.02 7.18 2.33
CA ALA A 41 -6.80 8.56 2.75
C ALA A 41 -6.65 8.68 4.26
N LEU A 42 -5.77 9.59 4.66
CA LEU A 42 -5.43 9.87 6.04
C LEU A 42 -5.25 11.37 6.24
N TRP A 43 -5.51 11.83 7.46
CA TRP A 43 -5.13 13.16 7.89
C TRP A 43 -3.65 13.13 8.31
N ASP A 44 -2.80 13.97 7.72
CA ASP A 44 -1.36 13.99 8.05
C ASP A 44 -1.00 14.99 9.18
N GLY A 45 -1.96 15.81 9.60
CA GLY A 45 -1.78 16.86 10.61
C GLY A 45 -2.10 18.25 10.08
N GLU A 46 -1.97 18.44 8.76
CA GLU A 46 -2.23 19.71 8.07
C GLU A 46 -3.32 19.55 7.01
N ARG A 47 -3.31 18.44 6.28
CA ARG A 47 -4.23 18.17 5.17
C ARG A 47 -4.60 16.69 5.11
N TYR A 48 -5.62 16.36 4.33
CA TYR A 48 -5.87 14.98 3.93
C TYR A 48 -4.92 14.60 2.80
N ALA A 49 -4.25 13.47 2.95
CA ALA A 49 -3.44 12.84 1.90
C ALA A 49 -4.11 11.52 1.50
N ALA A 50 -4.32 11.31 0.21
CA ALA A 50 -4.79 10.04 -0.34
C ALA A 50 -3.73 9.41 -1.25
N TYR A 51 -3.63 8.10 -1.15
CA TYR A 51 -2.76 7.27 -1.98
C TYR A 51 -3.60 6.47 -2.95
N VAL A 52 -3.34 6.70 -4.22
CA VAL A 52 -4.12 6.16 -5.34
C VAL A 52 -3.21 5.47 -6.34
N ARG A 53 -3.72 4.47 -7.05
CA ARG A 53 -2.93 3.81 -8.09
C ARG A 53 -3.01 4.58 -9.41
N ILE A 54 -1.86 4.94 -9.97
CA ILE A 54 -1.71 5.64 -11.25
C ILE A 54 -1.28 4.66 -12.35
N ASN A 55 -1.96 4.69 -13.49
CA ASN A 55 -1.55 4.00 -14.71
C ASN A 55 -0.59 4.87 -15.54
N GLN A 56 0.65 4.45 -15.75
CA GLN A 56 1.64 5.24 -16.52
C GLN A 56 1.53 4.98 -18.02
N ARG A 57 1.16 5.98 -18.82
CA ARG A 57 1.14 5.89 -20.30
C ARG A 57 2.55 6.11 -20.90
N PRO A 58 2.88 5.55 -22.08
CA PRO A 58 2.02 4.78 -23.01
C PRO A 58 1.86 3.30 -22.64
N ARG A 59 2.56 2.81 -21.62
CA ARG A 59 2.52 1.39 -21.26
C ARG A 59 1.21 1.06 -20.53
N LYS A 60 0.60 -0.10 -20.83
CA LYS A 60 -0.58 -0.59 -20.07
C LYS A 60 -0.19 -1.26 -18.74
N ARG A 61 1.08 -1.66 -18.66
CA ARG A 61 1.79 -2.21 -17.50
C ARG A 61 2.81 -1.14 -17.10
N TYR A 62 3.14 -0.98 -15.83
CA TYR A 62 3.72 0.19 -15.13
C TYR A 62 2.71 1.02 -14.33
N ARG A 63 2.05 0.37 -13.38
CA ARG A 63 1.26 1.01 -12.33
C ARG A 63 2.16 1.44 -11.18
N ALA A 64 1.85 2.62 -10.65
CA ALA A 64 2.58 3.27 -9.60
C ALA A 64 1.62 3.73 -8.50
N VAL A 65 2.17 4.04 -7.33
CA VAL A 65 1.44 4.71 -6.26
C VAL A 65 1.59 6.22 -6.45
N GLY A 66 0.46 6.89 -6.55
CA GLY A 66 0.35 8.33 -6.53
C GLY A 66 -0.17 8.86 -5.21
N ARG A 67 0.09 10.12 -4.95
CA ARG A 67 -0.42 10.88 -3.81
C ARG A 67 -1.19 12.10 -4.31
N THR A 68 -2.31 12.38 -3.67
CA THR A 68 -3.14 13.57 -3.88
C THR A 68 -3.54 14.12 -2.51
N GLU A 69 -3.88 15.40 -2.46
CA GLU A 69 -4.12 16.12 -1.21
C GLU A 69 -5.44 16.89 -1.26
N SER A 70 -6.05 17.09 -0.10
CA SER A 70 -7.29 17.86 0.06
C SER A 70 -7.35 18.52 1.43
N GLU A 71 -7.88 19.72 1.52
CA GLU A 71 -8.15 20.39 2.80
C GLU A 71 -9.52 20.01 3.39
N ASP A 72 -10.48 19.63 2.54
CA ASP A 72 -11.89 19.45 2.91
C ASP A 72 -12.46 18.06 2.58
N PHE A 73 -11.62 17.16 2.07
CA PHE A 73 -11.95 15.80 1.64
C PHE A 73 -12.85 15.71 0.40
N VAL A 74 -13.19 16.84 -0.23
CA VAL A 74 -14.05 16.92 -1.43
C VAL A 74 -13.25 17.41 -2.63
N HIS A 75 -12.41 18.43 -2.46
CA HIS A 75 -11.59 18.99 -3.53
C HIS A 75 -10.17 18.45 -3.44
N TRP A 76 -9.75 17.69 -4.45
CA TRP A 76 -8.46 17.00 -4.45
C TRP A 76 -7.52 17.56 -5.52
N SER A 77 -6.24 17.67 -5.18
CA SER A 77 -5.19 18.05 -6.14
C SER A 77 -4.94 16.97 -7.18
N VAL A 78 -4.29 17.33 -8.30
CA VAL A 78 -3.90 16.34 -9.32
C VAL A 78 -2.90 15.35 -8.70
N PRO A 79 -3.16 14.02 -8.79
CA PRO A 79 -2.25 13.03 -8.22
C PRO A 79 -0.86 13.08 -8.85
N THR A 80 0.17 13.04 -8.01
CA THR A 80 1.59 12.92 -8.43
C THR A 80 2.13 11.56 -8.03
N ILE A 81 2.99 10.96 -8.86
CA ILE A 81 3.62 9.68 -8.54
C ILE A 81 4.62 9.87 -7.40
N VAL A 82 4.48 9.07 -6.34
CA VAL A 82 5.39 9.09 -5.17
C VAL A 82 6.17 7.80 -5.02
N LEU A 83 5.70 6.69 -5.62
CA LEU A 83 6.42 5.42 -5.63
C LEU A 83 6.09 4.64 -6.91
N LYS A 84 7.10 4.12 -7.59
CA LYS A 84 6.95 3.34 -8.83
C LYS A 84 7.95 2.18 -8.87
N PRO A 85 7.70 1.15 -9.70
CA PRO A 85 8.73 0.18 -10.04
C PRO A 85 9.98 0.85 -10.64
N ASP A 86 11.14 0.26 -10.39
CA ASP A 86 12.45 0.74 -10.85
C ASP A 86 13.35 -0.42 -11.35
N GLU A 87 14.61 -0.15 -11.68
CA GLU A 87 15.51 -1.12 -12.34
C GLU A 87 15.82 -2.37 -11.51
N ARG A 88 15.51 -2.35 -10.20
CA ARG A 88 15.71 -3.49 -9.30
C ARG A 88 14.48 -4.41 -9.24
N ASP A 89 13.39 -4.08 -9.93
CA ASP A 89 12.19 -4.93 -10.04
C ASP A 89 12.20 -5.75 -11.32
N PRO A 90 11.36 -6.81 -11.41
CA PRO A 90 11.05 -7.43 -12.68
C PRO A 90 10.60 -6.40 -13.73
N GLU A 91 10.98 -6.61 -14.99
CA GLU A 91 10.68 -5.69 -16.10
C GLU A 91 9.16 -5.42 -16.24
N ASP A 92 8.33 -6.44 -16.04
CA ASP A 92 6.88 -6.33 -16.01
C ASP A 92 6.36 -6.35 -14.56
N ALA A 93 6.82 -5.40 -13.73
CA ALA A 93 6.31 -5.23 -12.38
C ALA A 93 5.40 -4.00 -12.26
N ASP A 94 4.44 -4.08 -11.34
CA ASP A 94 3.53 -3.00 -10.97
C ASP A 94 3.46 -2.83 -9.46
N LEU A 95 3.18 -1.61 -9.00
CA LEU A 95 2.81 -1.38 -7.60
C LEU A 95 1.31 -1.15 -7.46
N TYR A 96 0.72 -1.86 -6.51
CA TYR A 96 -0.68 -1.85 -6.14
C TYR A 96 -0.86 -1.56 -4.67
N THR A 97 -2.08 -1.16 -4.30
CA THR A 97 -2.43 -0.80 -2.92
C THR A 97 -1.38 0.16 -2.33
N SER A 98 -1.53 0.48 -1.06
CA SER A 98 -0.50 1.28 -0.39
C SER A 98 -0.58 1.03 1.09
N ALA A 99 -1.81 0.90 1.63
CA ALA A 99 -2.04 0.85 3.06
C ALA A 99 -1.28 1.96 3.80
N ALA A 100 -1.03 3.10 3.14
CA ALA A 100 -0.14 4.13 3.65
C ALA A 100 -0.69 4.73 4.94
N PHE A 101 0.18 4.96 5.91
CA PHE A 101 -0.19 5.39 7.25
C PHE A 101 0.93 6.16 7.94
N ARG A 102 0.53 7.10 8.79
CA ARG A 102 1.44 7.71 9.78
C ARG A 102 1.60 6.74 10.94
N TYR A 103 2.84 6.47 11.32
CA TYR A 103 3.14 5.70 12.51
C TYR A 103 3.11 6.61 13.73
N THR A 104 2.19 6.37 14.64
CA THR A 104 1.95 7.26 15.80
C THR A 104 2.95 7.06 16.94
N GLU A 105 3.72 5.98 16.91
CA GLU A 105 4.69 5.65 17.96
C GLU A 105 6.08 6.25 17.71
N ALA A 106 6.27 6.97 16.61
CA ALA A 106 7.51 7.67 16.31
C ALA A 106 7.27 9.02 15.62
N ASP A 107 8.17 9.97 15.86
CA ASP A 107 8.13 11.27 15.20
C ASP A 107 8.50 11.14 13.71
N SER A 108 7.72 11.83 12.88
CA SER A 108 7.95 11.93 11.43
C SER A 108 8.23 10.57 10.79
N ALA A 109 7.35 9.59 11.05
CA ALA A 109 7.45 8.24 10.52
C ALA A 109 6.17 7.89 9.75
N TYR A 110 6.33 7.59 8.47
CA TYR A 110 5.26 7.15 7.59
C TYR A 110 5.66 5.82 6.96
N PHE A 111 4.71 4.91 6.90
CA PHE A 111 4.88 3.59 6.30
C PHE A 111 3.85 3.36 5.22
N MET A 112 4.23 2.53 4.26
CA MET A 112 3.39 2.07 3.18
C MET A 112 3.69 0.59 2.96
N LEU A 113 2.66 -0.19 2.72
CA LEU A 113 2.73 -1.60 2.35
C LEU A 113 2.30 -1.76 0.88
N PRO A 114 3.12 -1.29 -0.09
CA PRO A 114 2.78 -1.43 -1.50
C PRO A 114 2.89 -2.89 -1.90
N SER A 115 1.90 -3.39 -2.61
CA SER A 115 1.93 -4.74 -3.15
C SER A 115 2.61 -4.74 -4.52
N LEU A 116 3.71 -5.47 -4.64
CA LEU A 116 4.39 -5.69 -5.90
C LEU A 116 3.66 -6.78 -6.67
N PHE A 117 3.21 -6.46 -7.89
CA PHE A 117 2.62 -7.42 -8.80
C PHE A 117 3.61 -7.76 -9.91
N ASP A 118 3.91 -9.05 -10.07
CA ASP A 118 4.75 -9.57 -11.14
C ASP A 118 3.87 -10.19 -12.24
N TRP A 119 3.83 -9.55 -13.41
CA TRP A 119 3.01 -10.03 -14.53
C TRP A 119 3.44 -11.41 -15.07
N ARG A 120 4.68 -11.84 -14.81
CA ARG A 120 5.21 -13.11 -15.34
C ARG A 120 4.64 -14.29 -14.57
N THR A 121 4.46 -14.14 -13.26
CA THR A 121 3.90 -15.17 -12.38
C THR A 121 2.42 -14.94 -12.10
N GLY A 122 1.96 -13.69 -12.20
CA GLY A 122 0.63 -13.29 -11.75
C GLY A 122 0.54 -13.12 -10.23
N GLN A 123 1.65 -13.22 -9.51
CA GLN A 123 1.70 -13.12 -8.05
C GLN A 123 1.76 -11.68 -7.59
N LEU A 124 1.25 -11.45 -6.38
CA LEU A 124 1.13 -10.13 -5.80
C LEU A 124 1.44 -10.18 -4.30
N GLU A 125 2.47 -9.46 -3.86
CA GLU A 125 3.01 -9.54 -2.50
C GLU A 125 3.26 -8.16 -1.87
N PRO A 126 2.85 -7.91 -0.62
CA PRO A 126 3.08 -6.65 0.07
C PRO A 126 4.54 -6.51 0.49
N GLN A 127 5.17 -5.40 0.11
CA GLN A 127 6.50 -4.99 0.55
C GLN A 127 6.41 -3.89 1.60
N LEU A 128 7.55 -3.39 2.08
CA LEU A 128 7.63 -2.24 2.98
C LEU A 128 8.23 -1.03 2.26
N ALA A 129 7.60 0.13 2.42
CA ALA A 129 8.19 1.43 2.10
C ALA A 129 8.05 2.39 3.28
N THR A 130 9.02 3.31 3.38
CA THR A 130 9.16 4.27 4.48
C THR A 130 9.29 5.69 3.94
N SER A 131 8.78 6.65 4.70
CA SER A 131 8.96 8.08 4.44
C SER A 131 9.06 8.86 5.75
N ARG A 132 9.77 9.98 5.74
CA ARG A 132 9.87 10.93 6.86
C ARG A 132 8.92 12.12 6.72
N ASP A 133 8.58 12.48 5.50
CA ASP A 133 7.86 13.70 5.14
C ASP A 133 6.52 13.42 4.44
N ASN A 134 6.12 12.15 4.34
CA ASN A 134 4.90 11.68 3.68
C ASN A 134 4.89 11.86 2.15
N VAL A 135 5.97 12.40 1.56
CA VAL A 135 6.08 12.77 0.14
C VAL A 135 7.17 11.95 -0.56
N ASN A 136 8.35 11.84 0.04
CA ASN A 136 9.49 11.11 -0.48
C ASN A 136 9.53 9.70 0.12
N TRP A 137 9.30 8.70 -0.72
CA TRP A 137 9.18 7.30 -0.30
C TRP A 137 10.34 6.45 -0.79
N ARG A 138 10.80 5.52 0.05
CA ARG A 138 11.82 4.52 -0.29
C ARG A 138 11.35 3.13 0.12
N ARG A 139 11.52 2.13 -0.74
CA ARG A 139 11.29 0.73 -0.38
C ARG A 139 12.42 0.22 0.52
N ALA A 140 12.05 -0.42 1.61
CA ALA A 140 12.94 -0.86 2.68
C ALA A 140 13.03 -2.40 2.76
N GLY A 141 13.77 -2.93 3.74
CA GLY A 141 13.85 -4.38 3.99
C GLY A 141 14.37 -5.20 2.80
N GLN A 142 15.25 -4.61 1.98
CA GLN A 142 15.72 -5.20 0.72
C GLN A 142 14.57 -5.65 -0.23
N ARG A 143 13.39 -5.03 -0.11
CA ARG A 143 12.18 -5.36 -0.90
C ARG A 143 11.66 -6.78 -0.69
N GLN A 144 12.02 -7.42 0.43
CA GLN A 144 11.36 -8.66 0.82
C GLN A 144 9.88 -8.40 1.11
N ALA A 145 9.04 -9.39 0.84
CA ALA A 145 7.65 -9.36 1.23
C ALA A 145 7.57 -9.22 2.77
N ILE A 146 6.78 -8.25 3.24
CA ILE A 146 6.55 -8.05 4.69
C ILE A 146 5.62 -9.13 5.25
N ILE A 147 4.75 -9.67 4.39
CA ILE A 147 3.96 -10.87 4.62
C ILE A 147 4.20 -11.74 3.38
N PRO A 148 4.93 -12.87 3.49
CA PRO A 148 5.18 -13.75 2.35
C PRO A 148 3.92 -14.51 1.96
N LEU A 149 3.84 -14.94 0.70
CA LEU A 149 2.80 -15.89 0.26
C LEU A 149 2.77 -17.14 1.14
N GLY A 150 1.57 -17.70 1.28
CA GLY A 150 1.35 -18.90 2.07
C GLY A 150 1.82 -20.17 1.37
N ALA A 151 1.56 -21.30 2.02
CA ALA A 151 1.80 -22.61 1.42
C ALA A 151 0.90 -22.81 0.17
N PRO A 152 1.26 -23.68 -0.79
CA PRO A 152 0.49 -23.88 -2.01
C PRO A 152 -0.99 -24.26 -1.83
N ASP A 153 -1.35 -24.81 -0.67
CA ASP A 153 -2.72 -25.18 -0.31
C ASP A 153 -3.43 -24.15 0.58
N SER A 154 -2.78 -23.05 0.95
CA SER A 154 -3.39 -22.00 1.76
C SER A 154 -4.26 -21.05 0.91
N PHE A 155 -5.06 -20.20 1.56
CA PHE A 155 -5.96 -19.28 0.85
C PHE A 155 -5.23 -18.04 0.30
N GLU A 156 -3.98 -17.85 0.69
CA GLU A 156 -3.09 -16.73 0.34
C GLU A 156 -1.84 -17.21 -0.42
N ALA A 157 -1.96 -18.31 -1.17
CA ALA A 157 -0.86 -18.95 -1.86
C ALA A 157 -0.29 -18.14 -3.04
N GLU A 158 -1.07 -17.23 -3.62
CA GLU A 158 -0.69 -16.54 -4.88
C GLU A 158 -0.87 -15.01 -4.83
N GLU A 159 -1.79 -14.51 -4.00
CA GLU A 159 -2.06 -13.09 -3.87
C GLU A 159 -2.21 -12.69 -2.39
N LEU A 160 -1.55 -11.59 -2.03
CA LEU A 160 -1.67 -10.89 -0.77
C LEU A 160 -1.80 -9.38 -0.99
N MET A 161 -2.89 -8.77 -0.54
CA MET A 161 -3.07 -7.31 -0.57
C MET A 161 -3.34 -6.75 0.81
N VAL A 162 -2.62 -5.69 1.18
CA VAL A 162 -2.98 -4.88 2.36
C VAL A 162 -3.75 -3.65 1.90
N GLY A 163 -5.05 -3.64 2.16
CA GLY A 163 -5.96 -2.60 1.68
C GLY A 163 -6.14 -1.41 2.62
N ALA A 164 -5.73 -1.53 3.89
CA ALA A 164 -5.97 -0.54 4.92
C ALA A 164 -4.75 -0.39 5.85
N PRO A 165 -4.58 0.79 6.48
CA PRO A 165 -3.57 1.00 7.52
C PRO A 165 -3.55 -0.09 8.59
N PRO A 166 -2.37 -0.60 8.98
CA PRO A 166 -2.22 -1.45 10.16
C PRO A 166 -2.70 -0.77 11.45
N VAL A 167 -3.13 -1.57 12.41
CA VAL A 167 -3.64 -1.10 13.72
C VAL A 167 -2.62 -1.41 14.80
N VAL A 168 -2.14 -0.39 15.51
CA VAL A 168 -1.35 -0.58 16.72
C VAL A 168 -2.28 -0.95 17.88
N ARG A 169 -1.99 -2.06 18.56
CA ARG A 169 -2.75 -2.54 19.72
C ARG A 169 -1.82 -3.10 20.78
N GLY A 170 -1.53 -2.31 21.81
CA GLY A 170 -0.58 -2.69 22.85
C GLY A 170 0.83 -2.83 22.29
N ASP A 171 1.47 -3.98 22.48
CA ASP A 171 2.82 -4.29 22.00
C ASP A 171 2.84 -4.96 20.62
N ARG A 172 1.75 -4.83 19.86
CA ARG A 172 1.55 -5.47 18.54
C ARG A 172 1.06 -4.49 17.49
N ILE A 173 1.46 -4.76 16.26
CA ILE A 173 0.93 -4.14 15.06
C ILE A 173 0.13 -5.21 14.31
N LEU A 174 -1.14 -4.94 14.07
CA LEU A 174 -2.08 -5.84 13.41
C LEU A 174 -2.22 -5.44 11.95
N ILE A 175 -1.84 -6.33 11.03
CA ILE A 175 -1.93 -6.12 9.59
C ILE A 175 -3.00 -7.08 9.05
N TYR A 176 -4.17 -6.52 8.74
CA TYR A 176 -5.24 -7.26 8.06
C TYR A 176 -4.97 -7.26 6.57
N TYR A 177 -5.00 -8.43 5.95
CA TYR A 177 -4.71 -8.60 4.53
C TYR A 177 -5.80 -9.42 3.84
N HIS A 178 -6.02 -9.16 2.56
CA HIS A 178 -6.75 -10.05 1.66
C HIS A 178 -5.78 -11.10 1.12
N GLY A 179 -6.21 -12.37 1.10
CA GLY A 179 -5.53 -13.46 0.43
C GLY A 179 -6.40 -14.10 -0.64
N ASP A 180 -5.79 -14.50 -1.76
CA ASP A 180 -6.40 -15.37 -2.78
C ASP A 180 -5.38 -16.44 -3.21
N ASN A 181 -5.83 -17.68 -3.36
CA ASN A 181 -5.00 -18.78 -3.86
C ASN A 181 -4.93 -18.83 -5.39
N ARG A 182 -5.44 -17.79 -6.05
CA ARG A 182 -5.35 -17.56 -7.48
C ARG A 182 -4.35 -16.47 -7.76
N PRO A 183 -3.53 -16.64 -8.81
CA PRO A 183 -2.73 -15.52 -9.28
C PRO A 183 -3.67 -14.42 -9.76
N HIS A 184 -3.32 -13.18 -9.43
CA HIS A 184 -4.06 -11.97 -9.76
C HIS A 184 -4.28 -11.82 -11.28
N TRP A 185 -3.40 -12.43 -12.09
CA TRP A 185 -3.56 -12.58 -13.54
C TRP A 185 -3.09 -13.97 -13.99
N GLY A 186 -3.69 -14.49 -15.07
CA GLY A 186 -3.21 -15.71 -15.73
C GLY A 186 -3.70 -17.04 -15.13
N GLY A 187 -4.48 -17.02 -14.03
CA GLY A 187 -4.97 -18.22 -13.33
C GLY A 187 -6.11 -18.99 -14.01
N GLY A 188 -6.40 -18.73 -15.28
CA GLY A 188 -7.59 -19.28 -15.97
C GLY A 188 -7.45 -20.70 -16.53
N GLY A 189 -6.37 -21.43 -16.20
CA GLY A 189 -5.98 -22.64 -16.94
C GLY A 189 -6.44 -23.97 -16.37
N GLN A 190 -6.57 -24.10 -15.04
CA GLN A 190 -6.93 -25.37 -14.39
C GLN A 190 -8.02 -25.14 -13.34
N ALA A 191 -8.92 -26.12 -13.18
CA ALA A 191 -9.87 -26.12 -12.09
C ALA A 191 -9.14 -26.50 -10.79
N PHE A 192 -9.18 -25.61 -9.81
CA PHE A 192 -8.72 -25.85 -8.44
C PHE A 192 -9.81 -25.35 -7.48
N GLU A 193 -9.73 -25.78 -6.22
CA GLU A 193 -10.59 -25.27 -5.18
C GLU A 193 -10.19 -23.83 -4.85
N TRP A 194 -11.03 -22.86 -5.23
CA TRP A 194 -10.78 -21.45 -4.93
C TRP A 194 -10.96 -21.17 -3.44
N ARG A 195 -9.92 -20.60 -2.83
CA ARG A 195 -9.89 -20.17 -1.44
C ARG A 195 -9.44 -18.71 -1.41
N SER A 196 -10.20 -17.87 -0.70
CA SER A 196 -9.90 -16.46 -0.49
C SER A 196 -10.45 -16.05 0.88
N GLY A 197 -9.83 -15.05 1.49
CA GLY A 197 -10.24 -14.60 2.82
C GLY A 197 -9.49 -13.37 3.30
N ILE A 198 -9.83 -12.97 4.53
CA ILE A 198 -9.10 -11.96 5.28
C ILE A 198 -8.25 -12.65 6.32
N GLY A 199 -6.94 -12.46 6.24
CA GLY A 199 -5.97 -12.92 7.23
C GLY A 199 -5.53 -11.80 8.17
N LEU A 200 -4.83 -12.19 9.23
CA LEU A 200 -4.19 -11.30 10.19
C LEU A 200 -2.73 -11.71 10.37
N ALA A 201 -1.82 -10.83 9.96
CA ALA A 201 -0.41 -10.91 10.35
C ALA A 201 -0.16 -9.98 11.53
N THR A 202 0.78 -10.34 12.40
CA THR A 202 1.16 -9.52 13.55
C THR A 202 2.65 -9.25 13.58
N LEU A 203 3.05 -8.01 13.81
CA LEU A 203 4.41 -7.65 14.17
C LEU A 203 4.48 -7.27 15.65
N ARG A 204 5.66 -7.41 16.26
CA ARG A 204 5.97 -6.68 17.49
C ARG A 204 5.91 -5.17 17.24
N LEU A 205 5.64 -4.38 18.27
CA LEU A 205 5.83 -2.93 18.20
C LEU A 205 7.24 -2.61 17.67
N ASP A 206 7.34 -1.64 16.76
CA ASP A 206 8.58 -1.24 16.06
C ASP A 206 9.25 -2.37 15.24
N GLY A 207 8.52 -3.46 14.97
CA GLY A 207 9.05 -4.69 14.38
C GLY A 207 9.13 -4.72 12.85
N PHE A 208 9.05 -3.59 12.16
CA PHE A 208 8.98 -3.54 10.68
C PHE A 208 10.25 -4.03 9.98
N ILE A 209 11.42 -3.76 10.55
CA ILE A 209 12.72 -4.19 10.05
C ILE A 209 13.55 -4.64 11.25
N SER A 210 14.34 -5.69 11.06
CA SER A 210 15.31 -6.13 12.05
C SER A 210 16.67 -6.39 11.41
N ILE A 211 17.71 -6.27 12.21
CA ILE A 211 19.06 -6.73 11.88
C ILE A 211 19.32 -7.90 12.81
N SER A 212 19.78 -9.02 12.24
CA SER A 212 20.22 -10.19 12.98
C SER A 212 21.71 -10.38 12.72
N ALA A 213 22.48 -10.58 13.78
CA ALA A 213 23.88 -10.98 13.71
C ALA A 213 24.01 -12.41 14.27
N ASP A 214 25.04 -13.13 13.83
CA ASP A 214 25.38 -14.42 14.44
C ASP A 214 26.07 -14.20 15.80
N ALA A 215 26.60 -15.27 16.40
CA ALA A 215 27.28 -15.19 17.69
C ALA A 215 28.66 -14.49 17.64
N THR A 216 29.12 -14.03 16.48
CA THR A 216 30.34 -13.25 16.36
C THR A 216 30.06 -11.76 16.62
N TRP A 217 31.09 -11.03 17.04
CA TRP A 217 30.96 -9.61 17.38
C TRP A 217 30.49 -8.80 16.17
N GLY A 218 29.55 -7.88 16.39
CA GLY A 218 29.09 -6.89 15.43
C GLY A 218 28.81 -5.55 16.09
N GLU A 219 28.84 -4.47 15.30
CA GLU A 219 28.54 -3.11 15.72
C GLU A 219 27.45 -2.53 14.81
N VAL A 220 26.42 -1.92 15.41
CA VAL A 220 25.45 -1.09 14.67
C VAL A 220 25.74 0.36 15.01
N ARG A 221 26.18 1.13 14.00
CA ARG A 221 26.27 2.59 14.10
C ARG A 221 25.03 3.22 13.50
N VAL A 222 24.36 4.02 14.30
CA VAL A 222 23.27 4.88 13.84
C VAL A 222 23.85 6.27 13.72
N GLU A 223 23.97 6.75 12.48
CA GLU A 223 24.33 8.14 12.22
C GLU A 223 23.04 8.92 11.94
N ILE A 224 22.91 10.09 12.56
CA ILE A 224 21.85 11.02 12.20
C ILE A 224 22.24 11.60 10.85
N VAL A 225 21.55 11.15 9.80
CA VAL A 225 21.64 11.80 8.50
C VAL A 225 20.57 12.88 8.50
N ASP A 226 20.97 14.15 8.40
CA ASP A 226 20.08 15.28 8.13
C ASP A 226 19.56 15.16 6.68
N ASP A 227 18.71 14.15 6.42
CA ASP A 227 17.98 14.02 5.18
C ASP A 227 16.82 15.04 5.21
N THR A 228 17.13 16.27 4.80
CA THR A 228 16.16 17.38 4.69
C THR A 228 15.17 17.19 3.53
N GLY A 229 15.11 16.01 2.91
CA GLY A 229 14.19 15.71 1.80
C GLY A 229 14.54 16.43 0.49
N ALA A 230 15.68 17.11 0.42
CA ALA A 230 16.17 17.76 -0.79
C ALA A 230 17.05 16.78 -1.60
N ALA A 231 16.40 16.07 -2.54
CA ALA A 231 16.93 15.43 -3.75
C ALA A 231 18.35 14.79 -3.71
N LEU A 232 18.40 13.46 -3.92
CA LEU A 232 19.49 12.76 -4.59
C LEU A 232 19.00 12.29 -5.97
#